data_AF-A0A7J4B454-F1
#
_entry.id   AF-A0A7J4B454-F1
#
_cell.length_a   1.000
_cell.length_b   1.000
_cell.length_c   1.000
_cell.angle_alpha   90.00
_cell.angle_beta   90.00
_cell.angle_gamma   90.00
#
_symmetry.space_group_name_H-M   'P 1'
#
loop_
_entity.id
_entity.type
_entity.pdbx_description
1 polymer ?
#
loop_
_entity_poly.entity_id
_entity_poly.type
_entity_poly.pdbx_seq_one_letter_code
_entity_poly.pdbx_strand_id
1 'polypeptide(L)'
;HFETRKKMVDKRARKITLLEKELDPPTVHGPKDAELTLVCWGSHKHIVFEAVDRLNAEGIKVNALHFAFVHPLPPSAYEMLKSAKKLVIVENNSTAQFGGYLKEHTGVAFAGSILRYDGRQLFVDDVYSSTKSILEGKAKDIAIVDKEPVEFYTASFVR
;
A
#
# COMPACT_ATOMS: atom_id res chain seq x y z
N HIS A 1 -25.86 0.45 -34.95
CA HIS A 1 -24.43 0.44 -34.59
C HIS A 1 -24.19 0.97 -33.17
N PHE A 2 -24.66 2.17 -32.82
CA PHE A 2 -24.44 2.78 -31.49
C PHE A 2 -25.12 2.05 -30.31
N GLU A 3 -26.32 1.51 -30.50
CA GLU A 3 -27.01 0.75 -29.44
C GLU A 3 -26.29 -0.53 -29.04
N THR A 4 -25.79 -1.28 -30.03
CA THR A 4 -24.98 -2.49 -29.78
C THR A 4 -23.72 -2.15 -29.01
N ARG A 5 -23.06 -1.03 -29.34
CA ARG A 5 -21.89 -0.54 -28.61
C ARG A 5 -22.24 -0.26 -27.14
N LYS A 6 -23.35 0.44 -26.86
CA LYS A 6 -23.82 0.72 -25.49
C LYS A 6 -24.11 -0.57 -24.72
N LYS A 7 -24.94 -1.46 -25.28
CA LYS A 7 -25.27 -2.76 -24.68
C LYS A 7 -24.02 -3.57 -24.31
N MET A 8 -22.99 -3.53 -25.16
CA MET A 8 -21.73 -4.23 -24.89
C MET A 8 -20.84 -3.54 -23.84
N VAL A 9 -20.90 -2.21 -23.67
CA VAL A 9 -20.29 -1.54 -22.49
C VAL A 9 -20.99 -2.01 -21.25
N ASP A 10 -22.31 -1.88 -21.21
CA ASP A 10 -23.10 -2.16 -20.01
C ASP A 10 -22.91 -3.63 -19.60
N LYS A 11 -22.79 -4.55 -20.57
CA LYS A 11 -22.47 -5.95 -20.31
C LYS A 11 -21.12 -6.13 -19.61
N ARG A 12 -20.07 -5.40 -20.02
CA ARG A 12 -18.75 -5.48 -19.39
C ARG A 12 -18.75 -4.83 -18.01
N ALA A 13 -19.39 -3.66 -17.88
CA ALA A 13 -19.50 -2.95 -16.61
C ALA A 13 -20.20 -3.80 -15.54
N ARG A 14 -21.30 -4.48 -15.89
CA ARG A 14 -22.00 -5.40 -14.97
C ARG A 14 -21.12 -6.51 -14.41
N LYS A 15 -20.09 -6.97 -15.13
CA LYS A 15 -19.17 -7.98 -14.61
C LYS A 15 -18.34 -7.45 -13.44
N ILE A 16 -17.88 -6.20 -13.52
CA ILE A 16 -17.11 -5.56 -12.45
C ILE A 16 -17.98 -5.37 -11.21
N THR A 17 -19.21 -4.85 -11.38
CA THR A 17 -20.16 -4.66 -10.28
C THR A 17 -20.55 -5.98 -9.59
N LEU A 18 -20.57 -7.09 -10.32
CA LEU A 18 -20.82 -8.40 -9.72
C LEU A 18 -19.59 -8.88 -8.92
N LEU A 19 -18.39 -8.74 -9.49
CA LEU A 19 -17.14 -9.09 -8.80
C LEU A 19 -16.97 -8.31 -7.50
N GLU A 20 -17.28 -7.01 -7.48
CA GLU A 20 -17.24 -6.18 -6.27
C GLU A 20 -17.94 -6.84 -5.08
N LYS A 21 -19.11 -7.45 -5.31
CA LYS A 21 -19.92 -8.07 -4.24
C LYS A 21 -19.37 -9.40 -3.75
N GLU A 22 -18.50 -10.03 -4.52
CA GLU A 22 -17.89 -11.34 -4.24
C GLU A 22 -16.46 -11.21 -3.71
N LEU A 23 -15.88 -10.01 -3.71
CA LEU A 23 -14.52 -9.79 -3.21
C LEU A 23 -14.45 -9.95 -1.69
N ASP A 24 -13.46 -10.72 -1.26
CA ASP A 24 -13.09 -10.82 0.14
C ASP A 24 -12.67 -9.45 0.71
N PRO A 25 -12.96 -9.20 2.00
CA PRO A 25 -12.48 -8.00 2.67
C PRO A 25 -10.95 -7.99 2.75
N PRO A 26 -10.32 -6.80 2.82
CA PRO A 26 -8.89 -6.68 3.08
C PRO A 26 -8.51 -7.41 4.37
N THR A 27 -7.35 -8.08 4.38
CA THR A 27 -6.87 -8.80 5.56
C THR A 27 -6.34 -7.80 6.59
N VAL A 28 -6.81 -7.91 7.84
CA VAL A 28 -6.28 -7.13 8.97
C VAL A 28 -5.25 -7.95 9.72
N HIS A 29 -4.15 -7.32 10.14
CA HIS A 29 -3.13 -7.92 10.99
C HIS A 29 -2.71 -6.97 12.11
N GLY A 30 -2.61 -7.47 13.34
CA GLY A 30 -2.31 -6.66 14.52
C GLY A 30 -3.55 -6.18 15.31
N PRO A 31 -3.35 -5.35 16.35
CA PRO A 31 -4.42 -4.91 17.25
C PRO A 31 -5.48 -4.03 16.60
N LYS A 32 -6.73 -4.12 17.07
CA LYS A 32 -7.85 -3.30 16.58
C LYS A 32 -7.76 -1.83 17.00
N ASP A 33 -7.11 -1.54 18.14
CA ASP A 33 -7.00 -0.21 18.74
C ASP A 33 -5.71 0.53 18.34
N ALA A 34 -5.08 0.13 17.24
CA ALA A 34 -3.83 0.71 16.73
C ALA A 34 -3.87 2.24 16.59
N GLU A 35 -2.72 2.87 16.80
CA GLU A 35 -2.51 4.30 16.57
C GLU A 35 -2.23 4.62 15.11
N LEU A 36 -1.65 3.65 14.39
CA LEU A 36 -1.32 3.75 12.98
C LEU A 36 -1.66 2.44 12.27
N THR A 37 -2.26 2.57 11.09
CA THR A 37 -2.60 1.47 10.18
C THR A 37 -1.76 1.58 8.92
N LEU A 38 -0.92 0.57 8.67
CA LEU A 38 -0.17 0.42 7.42
C LEU A 38 -1.06 -0.23 6.37
N VAL A 39 -1.33 0.46 5.28
CA VAL A 39 -2.11 -0.07 4.16
C VAL A 39 -1.14 -0.53 3.07
N CYS A 40 -1.29 -1.76 2.59
CA CYS A 40 -0.45 -2.31 1.53
C CYS A 40 -1.26 -3.23 0.61
N TRP A 41 -0.64 -3.64 -0.49
CA TRP A 41 -1.26 -4.53 -1.46
C TRP A 41 -0.26 -5.49 -2.09
N GLY A 42 -0.77 -6.58 -2.67
CA GLY A 42 0.04 -7.56 -3.39
C GLY A 42 1.10 -8.23 -2.52
N SER A 43 2.33 -8.30 -3.02
CA SER A 43 3.46 -9.02 -2.39
C SER A 43 3.94 -8.42 -1.06
N HIS A 44 3.54 -7.19 -0.72
CA HIS A 44 3.98 -6.51 0.49
C HIS A 44 3.39 -7.08 1.79
N LYS A 45 2.40 -7.98 1.70
CA LYS A 45 1.68 -8.55 2.85
C LYS A 45 2.62 -8.99 3.98
N HIS A 46 3.54 -9.91 3.67
CA HIS A 46 4.38 -10.53 4.69
C HIS A 46 5.42 -9.56 5.24
N ILE A 47 5.99 -8.70 4.39
CA ILE A 47 6.95 -7.66 4.78
C ILE A 47 6.31 -6.71 5.80
N VAL A 48 5.10 -6.23 5.49
CA VAL A 48 4.38 -5.29 6.36
C VAL A 48 3.91 -5.97 7.64
N PHE A 49 3.42 -7.22 7.57
CA PHE A 49 2.96 -7.95 8.76
C PHE A 49 4.10 -8.22 9.74
N GLU A 50 5.26 -8.62 9.24
CA GLU A 50 6.45 -8.82 10.09
C GLU A 50 6.91 -7.51 10.72
N ALA A 51 6.90 -6.39 9.98
CA ALA A 51 7.22 -5.08 10.55
C ALA A 51 6.22 -4.68 11.65
N VAL A 52 4.92 -4.96 11.45
CA VAL A 52 3.87 -4.77 12.46
C VAL A 52 4.14 -5.60 13.70
N ASP A 53 4.51 -6.88 13.56
CA ASP A 53 4.80 -7.75 14.70
C ASP A 53 5.99 -7.23 15.51
N ARG A 54 7.06 -6.80 14.84
CA ARG A 54 8.24 -6.19 15.48
C ARG A 54 7.89 -4.91 16.24
N LEU A 55 7.09 -4.02 15.65
CA LEU A 55 6.64 -2.78 16.30
C LEU A 55 5.77 -3.05 17.53
N ASN A 56 4.83 -4.00 17.43
CA ASN A 56 3.98 -4.37 18.56
C ASN A 56 4.76 -5.07 19.68
N ALA A 57 5.79 -5.84 19.36
CA ALA A 57 6.69 -6.43 20.36
C ALA A 57 7.41 -5.37 21.21
N GLU A 58 7.59 -4.15 20.67
CA GLU A 58 8.13 -2.99 21.38
C GLU A 58 7.04 -2.13 22.06
N GLY A 59 5.80 -2.59 22.09
CA GLY A 59 4.66 -1.87 22.67
C GLY A 59 4.08 -0.75 21.78
N ILE A 60 4.55 -0.61 20.55
CA ILE A 60 4.02 0.37 19.59
C ILE A 60 2.80 -0.23 18.91
N LYS A 61 1.61 0.34 19.18
CA LYS A 61 0.33 -0.18 18.67
C LYS A 61 0.14 0.16 17.20
N VAL A 62 0.60 -0.71 16.31
CA VAL A 62 0.45 -0.58 14.84
C VAL A 62 -0.32 -1.77 14.31
N ASN A 63 -1.16 -1.58 13.30
CA ASN A 63 -1.76 -2.70 12.57
C ASN A 63 -1.57 -2.52 11.06
N ALA A 64 -1.96 -3.52 10.29
CA ALA A 64 -1.92 -3.49 8.84
C ALA A 64 -3.27 -3.86 8.22
N LEU A 65 -3.53 -3.26 7.07
CA LEU A 65 -4.66 -3.56 6.18
C LEU A 65 -4.11 -3.94 4.81
N HIS A 66 -4.23 -5.21 4.44
CA HIS A 66 -3.73 -5.73 3.18
C HIS A 66 -4.84 -5.96 2.16
N PHE A 67 -4.70 -5.35 0.98
CA PHE A 67 -5.57 -5.59 -0.16
C PHE A 67 -4.96 -6.65 -1.09
N ALA A 68 -5.69 -7.74 -1.34
CA ALA A 68 -5.26 -8.78 -2.27
C ALA A 68 -5.28 -8.30 -3.73
N PHE A 69 -6.23 -7.42 -4.07
CA PHE A 69 -6.42 -6.87 -5.41
C PHE A 69 -6.56 -5.35 -5.35
N VAL A 70 -6.12 -4.68 -6.42
CA VAL A 70 -6.23 -3.22 -6.56
C VAL A 70 -7.60 -2.81 -7.08
N HIS A 71 -8.16 -3.55 -8.04
CA HIS A 71 -9.45 -3.22 -8.66
C HIS A 71 -10.25 -4.50 -8.97
N PRO A 72 -11.58 -4.49 -8.72
CA PRO A 72 -12.32 -3.43 -8.02
C PRO A 72 -12.04 -3.42 -6.52
N LEU A 73 -12.52 -2.39 -5.81
CA LEU A 73 -12.42 -2.36 -4.34
C LEU A 73 -13.53 -3.19 -3.72
N PRO A 74 -13.24 -3.94 -2.63
CA PRO A 74 -14.28 -4.61 -1.87
C PRO A 74 -15.19 -3.58 -1.17
N PRO A 75 -16.49 -3.87 -1.00
CA PRO A 75 -17.45 -2.98 -0.34
C PRO A 75 -17.03 -2.55 1.07
N SER A 76 -16.26 -3.38 1.76
CA SER A 76 -15.74 -3.10 3.10
C SER A 76 -14.59 -2.09 3.13
N ALA A 77 -13.97 -1.77 1.99
CA ALA A 77 -12.77 -0.93 1.94
C ALA A 77 -12.98 0.44 2.61
N TYR A 78 -14.12 1.09 2.33
CA TYR A 78 -14.45 2.39 2.92
C TYR A 78 -14.50 2.34 4.44
N GLU A 79 -15.32 1.45 5.02
CA GLU A 79 -15.50 1.36 6.47
C GLU A 79 -14.20 1.00 7.18
N MET A 80 -13.41 0.08 6.61
CA MET A 80 -12.14 -0.33 7.19
C MET A 80 -11.12 0.81 7.19
N LEU A 81 -10.98 1.54 6.08
CA LEU A 81 -10.11 2.71 6.01
C LEU A 81 -10.61 3.83 6.94
N LYS A 82 -11.91 4.10 6.95
CA LYS A 82 -12.51 5.17 7.75
C LYS A 82 -12.36 4.95 9.26
N SER A 83 -12.35 3.69 9.70
CA SER A 83 -12.20 3.32 11.11
C SER A 83 -10.78 3.54 11.67
N ALA A 84 -9.77 3.64 10.80
CA ALA A 84 -8.38 3.80 11.22
C ALA A 84 -8.10 5.23 11.72
N LYS A 85 -7.34 5.36 12.81
CA LYS A 85 -6.97 6.67 13.39
C LYS A 85 -6.00 7.44 12.48
N LYS A 86 -5.01 6.74 11.94
CA LYS A 86 -3.99 7.27 11.03
C LYS A 86 -3.63 6.21 10.01
N LEU A 87 -3.66 6.56 8.73
CA LEU A 87 -3.35 5.67 7.62
C LEU A 87 -2.02 6.05 6.97
N VAL A 88 -1.16 5.07 6.73
CA VAL A 88 0.07 5.21 5.92
C VAL A 88 0.06 4.17 4.83
N ILE A 89 0.25 4.59 3.58
CA ILE A 89 0.28 3.69 2.44
C ILE A 89 1.70 3.16 2.21
N VAL A 90 1.85 1.87 1.93
CA VAL A 90 3.13 1.20 1.71
C VAL A 90 3.11 0.55 0.32
N GLU A 91 3.95 1.03 -0.60
CA GLU A 91 3.95 0.58 -1.99
C GLU A 91 5.32 0.66 -2.66
N ASN A 92 5.49 -0.13 -3.72
CA ASN A 92 6.69 -0.09 -4.57
C ASN A 92 6.43 0.70 -5.86
N ASN A 93 6.12 2.00 -5.71
CA ASN A 93 6.07 2.98 -6.80
C ASN A 93 6.37 4.37 -6.27
N SER A 94 6.67 5.32 -7.15
CA SER A 94 7.11 6.67 -6.76
C SER A 94 5.99 7.65 -6.42
N THR A 95 4.72 7.28 -6.63
CA THR A 95 3.59 8.24 -6.59
C THR A 95 2.43 7.83 -5.68
N ALA A 96 2.58 6.76 -4.90
CA ALA A 96 1.52 6.20 -4.05
C ALA A 96 0.22 5.93 -4.83
N GLN A 97 0.34 5.25 -5.98
CA GLN A 97 -0.77 5.11 -6.94
C GLN A 97 -2.01 4.45 -6.32
N PHE A 98 -1.82 3.38 -5.54
CA PHE A 98 -2.96 2.73 -4.91
C PHE A 98 -3.55 3.58 -3.79
N GLY A 99 -2.71 4.28 -3.01
CA GLY A 99 -3.19 5.29 -2.06
C GLY A 99 -4.05 6.37 -2.72
N GLY A 100 -3.66 6.85 -3.91
CA GLY A 100 -4.45 7.78 -4.73
C GLY A 100 -5.78 7.18 -5.19
N TYR A 101 -5.75 5.95 -5.70
CA TYR A 101 -6.93 5.21 -6.14
C TYR A 101 -7.94 4.97 -5.00
N LEU A 102 -7.45 4.56 -3.81
CA LEU A 102 -8.25 4.40 -2.60
C LEU A 102 -8.90 5.73 -2.19
N LYS A 103 -8.13 6.83 -2.19
CA LYS A 103 -8.66 8.15 -1.86
C LYS A 103 -9.74 8.60 -2.85
N GLU A 104 -9.57 8.34 -4.14
CA GLU A 104 -10.56 8.67 -5.16
C GLU A 104 -11.89 7.94 -4.93
N HIS A 105 -11.84 6.64 -4.60
CA HIS A 105 -13.03 5.80 -4.50
C HIS A 105 -13.69 5.84 -3.11
N THR A 106 -12.95 6.20 -2.07
CA THR A 106 -13.45 6.17 -0.68
C THR A 106 -13.50 7.55 -0.02
N GLY A 107 -12.84 8.55 -0.60
CA GLY A 107 -12.67 9.87 0.01
C GLY A 107 -11.73 9.90 1.22
N VAL A 108 -11.18 8.74 1.64
CA VAL A 108 -10.30 8.64 2.82
C VAL A 108 -8.87 9.02 2.44
N ALA A 109 -8.30 9.99 3.16
CA ALA A 109 -6.95 10.46 2.91
C ALA A 109 -5.90 9.70 3.75
N PHE A 110 -4.71 9.53 3.17
CA PHE A 110 -3.54 8.99 3.86
C PHE A 110 -2.77 10.10 4.56
N ALA A 111 -2.33 9.81 5.78
CA ALA A 111 -1.52 10.71 6.58
C ALA A 111 -0.05 10.71 6.15
N GLY A 112 0.39 9.71 5.39
CA GLY A 112 1.76 9.59 4.91
C GLY A 112 1.94 8.39 3.99
N SER A 113 3.17 8.19 3.53
CA SER A 113 3.54 7.11 2.61
C SER A 113 4.94 6.56 2.89
N ILE A 114 5.11 5.26 2.61
CA ILE A 114 6.39 4.56 2.59
C ILE A 114 6.52 3.96 1.20
N LEU A 115 7.39 4.55 0.39
CA LEU A 115 7.51 4.27 -1.03
C LEU A 115 8.91 3.76 -1.35
N ARG A 116 9.00 2.85 -2.31
CA ARG A 116 10.26 2.45 -2.95
C ARG A 116 10.06 2.37 -4.45
N TYR A 117 11.10 2.72 -5.22
CA TYR A 117 10.99 2.77 -6.69
C TYR A 117 12.31 2.51 -7.42
N ASP A 118 13.32 1.97 -6.73
CA ASP A 118 14.63 1.64 -7.29
C ASP A 118 14.72 0.23 -7.89
N GLY A 119 13.57 -0.43 -8.08
CA GLY A 119 13.46 -1.78 -8.64
C GLY A 119 13.70 -2.92 -7.65
N ARG A 120 14.13 -2.62 -6.42
CA ARG A 120 14.24 -3.62 -5.35
C ARG A 120 12.92 -3.79 -4.62
N GLN A 121 12.78 -4.89 -3.87
CA GLN A 121 11.65 -5.09 -2.97
C GLN A 121 11.81 -4.19 -1.73
N LEU A 122 10.69 -3.79 -1.13
CA LEU A 122 10.69 -3.25 0.23
C LEU A 122 11.14 -4.34 1.22
N PHE A 123 11.99 -3.97 2.17
CA PHE A 123 12.40 -4.87 3.24
C PHE A 123 11.61 -4.62 4.52
N VAL A 124 11.65 -5.58 5.45
CA VAL A 124 10.97 -5.44 6.75
C VAL A 124 11.53 -4.24 7.53
N ASP A 125 12.85 -4.07 7.51
CA ASP A 125 13.54 -2.98 8.21
C ASP A 125 13.21 -1.60 7.62
N ASP A 126 12.98 -1.53 6.31
CA ASP A 126 12.52 -0.32 5.62
C ASP A 126 11.18 0.14 6.20
N VAL A 127 10.20 -0.77 6.28
CA VAL A 127 8.85 -0.49 6.78
C VAL A 127 8.88 -0.18 8.27
N TYR A 128 9.63 -0.97 9.06
CA TYR A 128 9.77 -0.79 10.50
C TYR A 128 10.36 0.60 10.84
N SER A 129 11.51 0.96 10.27
CA SER A 129 12.21 2.21 10.57
C SER A 129 11.44 3.44 10.07
N SER A 130 10.82 3.34 8.90
CA SER A 130 9.97 4.37 8.33
C SER A 130 8.72 4.61 9.18
N THR A 131 8.09 3.54 9.68
CA THR A 131 6.91 3.65 10.55
C THR A 131 7.23 4.37 11.86
N LYS A 132 8.36 4.05 12.51
CA LYS A 132 8.81 4.78 13.72
C LYS A 132 9.07 6.25 13.41
N SER A 133 9.75 6.55 12.30
CA SER A 133 10.00 7.93 11.88
C SER A 133 8.71 8.73 11.66
N ILE A 134 7.67 8.11 11.12
CA ILE A 134 6.35 8.74 10.92
C ILE A 134 5.63 8.94 12.26
N LEU A 135 5.68 7.97 13.17
CA LEU A 135 5.08 8.08 14.50
C LEU A 135 5.73 9.19 15.34
N GLU A 136 7.05 9.32 15.25
CA GLU A 136 7.84 10.37 15.89
C GLU A 136 7.68 11.75 15.22
N GLY A 137 6.96 11.83 14.09
CA GLY A 137 6.71 13.07 13.36
C GLY A 137 7.93 13.61 12.61
N LYS A 138 8.98 12.81 12.42
CA LYS A 138 10.21 13.21 11.71
C LYS A 138 10.00 13.31 10.19
N ALA A 139 9.10 12.51 9.64
CA ALA A 139 8.74 12.53 8.23
C ALA A 139 7.26 12.15 8.04
N LYS A 140 6.68 12.61 6.94
CA LYS A 140 5.31 12.26 6.54
C LYS A 140 5.33 11.25 5.39
N ASP A 141 6.11 11.56 4.36
CA ASP A 141 6.28 10.78 3.15
C ASP A 141 7.75 10.36 3.07
N ILE A 142 8.00 9.06 2.96
CA ILE A 142 9.34 8.47 2.94
C ILE A 142 9.51 7.73 1.62
N ALA A 143 10.53 8.15 0.86
CA ALA A 143 10.96 7.49 -0.36
C ALA A 143 12.30 6.79 -0.11
N ILE A 144 12.31 5.47 -0.24
CA ILE A 144 13.50 4.63 -0.10
C ILE A 144 14.08 4.39 -1.49
N VAL A 145 15.34 4.80 -1.64
CA VAL A 145 16.14 4.59 -2.84
C VAL A 145 17.54 4.28 -2.35
N ASP A 146 18.03 3.09 -2.65
CA ASP A 146 19.43 2.80 -2.40
C ASP A 146 20.27 3.68 -3.34
N LYS A 147 21.22 4.43 -2.77
CA LYS A 147 22.24 5.08 -3.57
C LYS A 147 23.14 3.97 -4.12
N GLU A 148 23.17 3.78 -5.44
CA GLU A 148 24.18 2.90 -6.03
C GLU A 148 25.57 3.39 -5.60
N PRO A 149 26.51 2.49 -5.23
CA PRO A 149 27.91 2.84 -5.30
C PRO A 149 28.25 3.01 -6.79
N VAL A 150 28.57 4.23 -7.18
CA VAL A 150 29.03 4.57 -8.54
C VAL A 150 30.43 3.99 -8.74
N GLU A 151 30.58 2.68 -8.94
CA GLU A 151 31.93 2.06 -8.99
C GLU A 151 32.13 0.89 -9.97
N PHE A 152 31.26 0.70 -10.98
CA PHE A 152 31.43 -0.42 -11.94
C PHE A 152 31.50 -0.04 -13.44
N TYR A 153 31.61 1.25 -13.80
CA TYR A 153 31.78 1.68 -15.20
C TYR A 153 33.12 2.34 -15.54
N THR A 154 34.17 2.09 -14.74
CA THR A 154 35.56 2.41 -15.10
C THR A 154 36.46 1.19 -14.97
N ALA A 155 36.12 0.11 -15.66
CA ALA A 155 37.03 -1.01 -15.88
C ALA A 155 37.25 -1.21 -17.38
N SER A 156 38.28 -0.52 -17.87
CA SER A 156 39.27 -1.07 -18.80
C SER A 156 38.76 -1.52 -20.19
N PHE A 157 38.53 -0.56 -21.09
CA PHE A 157 38.81 -0.75 -22.51
C PHE A 157 40.34 -0.73 -22.70
N VAL A 158 41.00 -1.81 -22.28
CA VAL A 158 42.36 -2.15 -22.73
C VAL A 158 42.37 -3.64 -23.04
N ARG A 159 42.09 -3.95 -24.30
CA ARG A 159 42.85 -4.90 -25.12
C ARG A 159 42.54 -4.67 -26.59
#